data_AF-A0A165TKZ8-F1
#
_entry.id   AF-A0A165TKZ8-F1
#
_cell.length_a   1.000
_cell.length_b   1.000
_cell.length_c   1.000
_cell.angle_alpha   90.00
_cell.angle_beta   90.00
_cell.angle_gamma   90.00
#
_symmetry.space_group_name_H-M   'P 1'
#
loop_
_entity.id
_entity.type
_entity.pdbx_description
1 polymer ?
#
loop_
_entity_poly.entity_id
_entity_poly.type
_entity_poly.pdbx_seq_one_letter_code
_entity_poly.pdbx_strand_id
1 'polypeptide(L)'
;MKLAITLWLFLVGIHASQGTVTDAEVEAAFDELEKMLTNNQNIIDKINGAKADIIKETTKGPAKKARLLGMAKALNLAVPKLKSSDSAEVAQGVLNVVAGIAEFVPGGVFVASFMSIISSIIGLVSGTKADNTIRDIVSAAVRESADEEMEGKAAASRAELTAAMQYLLSKHDKELDADDVTRMTTQIRVTTGIGILEMLANRIKHRSKSTNKAEQQQCYNFCLLYAQIASIRDMIMIDLIYQLRRAGDNDEADGYENVKLNNINAYRRTLQFLNDPEPAQAGVVHLYHPPGHSTTAKYIHDFMKMAKVAPATAYLSASYNLRSVKWPQWRVYAGSYMEFSKNVAPFRTWMDFTKRDDGYWRISKAKYRMVVTEKYPKYVTVKESVPDNNERSHFVVMRYAGSQIVTISCRKWPEKFWKGESGTEYLVLRDGFTGDDTQLTMAPSPRVDTDYNIIEG
;
A
#
# COMPACT_ATOMS: atom_id res chain seq x y z
N MET A 1 1.06 -20.09 -16.41
CA MET A 1 2.42 -20.27 -15.86
C MET A 1 3.27 -19.00 -15.83
N LYS A 2 3.31 -18.15 -16.88
CA LYS A 2 4.16 -16.94 -16.91
C LYS A 2 3.84 -15.83 -15.87
N LEU A 3 2.67 -15.84 -15.21
CA LEU A 3 2.33 -14.86 -14.17
C LEU A 3 2.91 -15.15 -12.77
N ALA A 4 3.36 -16.38 -12.50
CA ALA A 4 3.87 -16.75 -11.16
C ALA A 4 5.29 -16.21 -10.88
N ILE A 5 6.07 -15.97 -11.95
CA ILE A 5 7.49 -15.57 -11.86
C ILE A 5 7.62 -14.10 -11.43
N THR A 6 6.70 -13.23 -11.85
CA THR A 6 6.69 -11.81 -11.46
C THR A 6 6.35 -11.59 -9.98
N LEU A 7 5.61 -12.51 -9.36
CA LEU A 7 5.29 -12.45 -7.93
C LEU A 7 6.49 -12.91 -7.07
N TRP A 8 7.28 -13.86 -7.57
CA TRP A 8 8.50 -14.33 -6.90
C TRP A 8 9.57 -13.25 -6.80
N LEU A 9 9.73 -12.40 -7.82
CA LEU A 9 10.67 -11.27 -7.78
C LEU A 9 10.35 -10.23 -6.69
N PHE A 10 9.10 -10.15 -6.22
CA PHE A 10 8.69 -9.23 -5.14
C PHE A 10 8.84 -9.83 -3.74
N LEU A 11 8.85 -11.17 -3.62
CA LEU A 11 8.97 -11.88 -2.32
C LEU A 11 10.40 -12.35 -2.02
N VAL A 12 11.19 -12.71 -3.04
CA VAL A 12 12.59 -13.14 -2.84
C VAL A 12 13.52 -11.97 -2.51
N GLY A 13 13.19 -10.75 -2.96
CA GLY A 13 14.08 -9.59 -2.84
C GLY A 13 14.44 -9.13 -1.41
N ILE A 14 13.75 -9.62 -0.37
CA ILE A 14 13.90 -9.09 1.01
C ILE A 14 14.09 -10.19 2.08
N HIS A 15 13.99 -11.50 1.78
CA HIS A 15 14.15 -12.55 2.81
C HIS A 15 15.21 -13.63 2.51
N ALA A 16 15.82 -13.67 1.32
CA ALA A 16 17.03 -14.47 1.10
C ALA A 16 17.88 -13.97 -0.07
N SER A 17 18.91 -13.18 0.25
CA SER A 17 20.26 -13.60 -0.13
C SER A 17 21.29 -13.14 0.92
N GLN A 18 21.80 -14.10 1.70
CA GLN A 18 23.18 -14.02 2.21
C GLN A 18 24.21 -14.26 1.08
N GLY A 19 23.75 -14.47 -0.16
CA GLY A 19 24.57 -14.38 -1.36
C GLY A 19 25.02 -12.94 -1.62
N THR A 20 26.32 -12.78 -1.87
CA THR A 20 26.93 -11.52 -2.30
C THR A 20 26.33 -11.06 -3.62
N VAL A 21 25.67 -9.90 -3.62
CA VAL A 21 25.24 -9.22 -4.85
C VAL A 21 26.45 -9.06 -5.79
N THR A 22 26.32 -9.53 -7.01
CA THR A 22 27.40 -9.52 -8.02
C THR A 22 27.41 -8.21 -8.80
N ASP A 23 28.56 -7.83 -9.40
CA ASP A 23 28.62 -6.61 -10.22
C ASP A 23 27.82 -6.80 -11.51
N ALA A 24 27.82 -8.01 -12.07
CA ALA A 24 26.98 -8.40 -13.21
C ALA A 24 25.47 -8.23 -12.97
N GLU A 25 24.96 -8.45 -11.75
CA GLU A 25 23.55 -8.17 -11.42
C GLU A 25 23.23 -6.67 -11.39
N VAL A 26 24.20 -5.84 -10.96
CA VAL A 26 24.07 -4.38 -10.97
C VAL A 26 24.13 -3.87 -12.41
N GLU A 27 25.13 -4.29 -13.17
CA GLU A 27 25.29 -3.97 -14.59
C GLU A 27 24.07 -4.36 -15.40
N ALA A 28 23.57 -5.60 -15.26
CA ALA A 28 22.38 -6.06 -15.98
C ALA A 28 21.12 -5.22 -15.67
N ALA A 29 20.97 -4.71 -14.44
CA ALA A 29 19.88 -3.82 -14.08
C ALA A 29 20.01 -2.43 -14.75
N PHE A 30 21.24 -1.89 -14.85
CA PHE A 30 21.48 -0.64 -15.58
C PHE A 30 21.41 -0.80 -17.10
N ASP A 31 21.83 -1.93 -17.67
CA ASP A 31 21.67 -2.26 -19.08
C ASP A 31 20.20 -2.36 -19.49
N GLU A 32 19.36 -2.91 -18.61
CA GLU A 32 17.90 -2.92 -18.80
C GLU A 32 17.33 -1.49 -18.75
N LEU A 33 17.79 -0.65 -17.81
CA LEU A 33 17.39 0.75 -17.72
C LEU A 33 17.79 1.56 -18.98
N GLU A 34 19.01 1.37 -19.47
CA GLU A 34 19.54 1.98 -20.70
C GLU A 34 18.71 1.55 -21.92
N LYS A 35 18.46 0.25 -22.08
CA LYS A 35 17.59 -0.29 -23.15
C LYS A 35 16.20 0.33 -23.11
N MET A 36 15.62 0.51 -21.92
CA MET A 36 14.32 1.17 -21.75
C MET A 36 14.34 2.67 -22.07
N LEU A 37 15.50 3.33 -22.10
CA LEU A 37 15.65 4.79 -22.25
C LEU A 37 16.35 5.24 -23.55
N THR A 38 16.66 4.27 -24.44
CA THR A 38 17.22 4.34 -25.81
C THR A 38 16.86 5.52 -26.73
N ASN A 39 15.78 6.27 -26.48
CA ASN A 39 15.33 7.37 -27.33
C ASN A 39 15.80 8.78 -26.87
N ASN A 40 16.67 8.88 -25.86
CA ASN A 40 17.20 10.16 -25.39
C ASN A 40 18.69 10.04 -25.01
N GLN A 41 19.57 10.52 -25.89
CA GLN A 41 21.03 10.39 -25.73
C GLN A 41 21.55 11.06 -24.45
N ASN A 42 21.05 12.24 -24.09
CA ASN A 42 21.43 12.94 -22.85
C ASN A 42 21.11 12.08 -21.60
N ILE A 43 19.98 11.35 -21.62
CA ILE A 43 19.62 10.41 -20.54
C ILE A 43 20.53 9.18 -20.56
N ILE A 44 20.88 8.64 -21.73
CA ILE A 44 21.83 7.52 -21.87
C ILE A 44 23.21 7.91 -21.34
N ASP A 45 23.70 9.11 -21.67
CA ASP A 45 24.99 9.62 -21.21
C ASP A 45 25.00 9.82 -19.68
N LYS A 46 23.91 10.35 -19.11
CA LYS A 46 23.72 10.46 -17.64
C LYS A 46 23.64 9.07 -16.96
N ILE A 47 23.00 8.08 -17.59
CA ILE A 47 22.96 6.69 -17.10
C ILE A 47 24.35 6.05 -17.16
N ASN A 48 25.11 6.26 -18.24
CA ASN A 48 26.43 5.67 -18.40
C ASN A 48 27.48 6.30 -17.46
N GLY A 49 27.44 7.62 -17.28
CA GLY A 49 28.23 8.30 -16.24
C GLY A 49 27.87 7.81 -14.85
N ALA A 50 26.57 7.71 -14.53
CA ALA A 50 26.12 7.19 -13.26
C ALA A 50 26.45 5.70 -13.06
N LYS A 51 26.37 4.87 -14.10
CA LYS A 51 26.78 3.45 -14.07
C LYS A 51 28.27 3.33 -13.73
N ALA A 52 29.13 4.16 -14.32
CA ALA A 52 30.56 4.19 -14.00
C ALA A 52 30.83 4.62 -12.55
N ASP A 53 30.18 5.68 -12.07
CA ASP A 53 30.28 6.13 -10.66
C ASP A 53 29.72 5.10 -9.68
N ILE A 54 28.63 4.43 -10.04
CA ILE A 54 27.96 3.42 -9.23
C ILE A 54 28.85 2.17 -9.12
N ILE A 55 29.40 1.66 -10.21
CA ILE A 55 30.39 0.56 -10.20
C ILE A 55 31.62 0.95 -9.34
N LYS A 56 32.07 2.20 -9.42
CA LYS A 56 33.15 2.71 -8.57
C LYS A 56 32.75 2.77 -7.09
N GLU A 57 31.50 3.11 -6.76
CA GLU A 57 30.94 3.05 -5.40
C GLU A 57 30.65 1.63 -4.89
N THR A 58 30.30 0.65 -5.75
CA THR A 58 30.03 -0.73 -5.32
C THR A 58 31.26 -1.43 -4.74
N THR A 59 32.47 -1.01 -5.14
CA THR A 59 33.74 -1.44 -4.51
C THR A 59 33.86 -1.06 -3.03
N LYS A 60 33.06 -0.10 -2.54
CA LYS A 60 33.09 0.40 -1.15
C LYS A 60 32.20 -0.41 -0.19
N GLY A 61 31.66 -1.56 -0.61
CA GLY A 61 31.09 -2.58 0.28
C GLY A 61 29.71 -3.12 -0.10
N PRO A 62 29.36 -4.35 0.33
CA PRO A 62 28.19 -5.08 -0.15
C PRO A 62 26.85 -4.40 0.19
N ALA A 63 26.77 -3.67 1.30
CA ALA A 63 25.55 -2.96 1.69
C ALA A 63 25.21 -1.78 0.75
N LYS A 64 26.22 -1.06 0.22
CA LYS A 64 26.02 -0.03 -0.80
C LYS A 64 25.55 -0.66 -2.11
N LYS A 65 26.19 -1.76 -2.50
CA LYS A 65 25.87 -2.51 -3.72
C LYS A 65 24.42 -3.03 -3.75
N ALA A 66 23.94 -3.59 -2.64
CA ALA A 66 22.55 -4.04 -2.50
C ALA A 66 21.54 -2.87 -2.62
N ARG A 67 21.84 -1.71 -2.04
CA ARG A 67 21.01 -0.49 -2.16
C ARG A 67 20.93 -0.01 -3.62
N LEU A 68 22.08 0.06 -4.30
CA LEU A 68 22.19 0.50 -5.70
C LEU A 68 21.47 -0.46 -6.67
N LEU A 69 21.51 -1.77 -6.41
CA LEU A 69 20.73 -2.75 -7.18
C LEU A 69 19.21 -2.60 -6.95
N GLY A 70 18.78 -2.43 -5.70
CA GLY A 70 17.36 -2.24 -5.36
C GLY A 70 16.79 -0.97 -5.98
N MET A 71 17.57 0.11 -5.94
CA MET A 71 17.36 1.37 -6.65
C MET A 71 17.18 1.20 -8.16
N ALA A 72 18.13 0.55 -8.85
CA ALA A 72 18.05 0.31 -10.29
C ALA A 72 16.80 -0.51 -10.66
N LYS A 73 16.50 -1.58 -9.90
CA LYS A 73 15.28 -2.38 -10.07
C LYS A 73 13.99 -1.56 -9.88
N ALA A 74 13.96 -0.64 -8.91
CA ALA A 74 12.82 0.25 -8.72
C ALA A 74 12.62 1.19 -9.92
N LEU A 75 13.70 1.67 -10.54
CA LEU A 75 13.64 2.46 -11.77
C LEU A 75 13.19 1.64 -12.99
N ASN A 76 13.64 0.40 -13.15
CA ASN A 76 13.17 -0.50 -14.22
C ASN A 76 11.66 -0.80 -14.10
N LEU A 77 11.13 -0.83 -12.88
CA LEU A 77 9.68 -0.91 -12.62
C LEU A 77 8.94 0.41 -12.82
N ALA A 78 9.63 1.55 -12.74
CA ALA A 78 9.03 2.88 -12.89
C ALA A 78 8.97 3.34 -14.36
N VAL A 79 10.07 3.23 -15.11
CA VAL A 79 10.21 3.80 -16.46
C VAL A 79 9.10 3.39 -17.43
N PRO A 80 8.70 2.10 -17.55
CA PRO A 80 7.61 1.71 -18.44
C PRO A 80 6.27 2.35 -18.05
N LYS A 81 6.02 2.50 -16.74
CA LYS A 81 4.81 3.08 -16.18
C LYS A 81 4.75 4.60 -16.37
N LEU A 82 5.87 5.29 -16.16
CA LEU A 82 6.02 6.73 -16.41
C LEU A 82 5.89 7.08 -17.90
N LYS A 83 6.23 6.15 -18.80
CA LYS A 83 6.02 6.30 -20.25
C LYS A 83 4.57 6.10 -20.69
N SER A 84 3.71 5.52 -19.85
CA SER A 84 2.29 5.28 -20.13
C SER A 84 1.53 6.56 -20.51
N SER A 85 0.36 6.38 -21.12
CA SER A 85 -0.67 7.41 -21.27
C SER A 85 -1.76 7.32 -20.19
N ASP A 86 -1.76 6.26 -19.38
CA ASP A 86 -2.67 6.07 -18.25
C ASP A 86 -2.11 6.75 -17.00
N SER A 87 -2.81 7.77 -16.51
CA SER A 87 -2.47 8.55 -15.32
C SER A 87 -2.35 7.71 -14.05
N ALA A 88 -3.06 6.58 -13.93
CA ALA A 88 -2.92 5.66 -12.78
C ALA A 88 -1.61 4.85 -12.85
N GLU A 89 -1.21 4.44 -14.05
CA GLU A 89 0.09 3.81 -14.29
C GLU A 89 1.22 4.81 -14.05
N VAL A 90 1.13 6.04 -14.56
CA VAL A 90 2.14 7.09 -14.29
C VAL A 90 2.25 7.34 -12.78
N ALA A 91 1.14 7.46 -12.04
CA ALA A 91 1.16 7.60 -10.58
C ALA A 91 1.86 6.43 -9.86
N GLN A 92 1.74 5.20 -10.37
CA GLN A 92 2.43 4.02 -9.83
C GLN A 92 3.92 4.05 -10.20
N GLY A 93 4.28 4.58 -11.38
CA GLY A 93 5.67 4.86 -11.73
C GLY A 93 6.32 5.87 -10.76
N VAL A 94 5.60 6.95 -10.43
CA VAL A 94 6.04 7.96 -9.44
C VAL A 94 6.25 7.32 -8.07
N LEU A 95 5.28 6.53 -7.61
CA LEU A 95 5.40 5.78 -6.34
C LEU A 95 6.61 4.83 -6.35
N ASN A 96 6.87 4.11 -7.44
CA ASN A 96 8.01 3.21 -7.55
C ASN A 96 9.36 3.96 -7.40
N VAL A 97 9.48 5.17 -7.97
CA VAL A 97 10.66 6.04 -7.79
C VAL A 97 10.81 6.46 -6.32
N VAL A 98 9.75 7.03 -5.73
CA VAL A 98 9.79 7.54 -4.34
C VAL A 98 10.04 6.42 -3.32
N ALA A 99 9.41 5.27 -3.50
CA ALA A 99 9.57 4.10 -2.64
C ALA A 99 10.98 3.50 -2.74
N GLY A 100 11.52 3.33 -3.96
CA GLY A 100 12.90 2.88 -4.18
C GLY A 100 13.91 3.81 -3.51
N ILE A 101 13.69 5.11 -3.58
CA ILE A 101 14.55 6.10 -2.89
C ILE A 101 14.46 5.95 -1.37
N ALA A 102 13.25 5.87 -0.82
CA ALA A 102 13.03 5.81 0.63
C ALA A 102 13.52 4.49 1.28
N GLU A 103 13.51 3.40 0.54
CA GLU A 103 13.96 2.08 1.01
C GLU A 103 15.49 1.95 1.00
N PHE A 104 16.19 2.64 0.08
CA PHE A 104 17.63 2.46 -0.14
C PHE A 104 18.53 3.65 0.25
N VAL A 105 17.97 4.82 0.61
CA VAL A 105 18.72 5.95 1.24
C VAL A 105 18.28 6.17 2.70
N PRO A 106 18.77 5.37 3.67
CA PRO A 106 18.61 5.71 5.08
C PRO A 106 19.53 6.89 5.44
N GLY A 107 18.94 8.05 5.71
CA GLY A 107 19.64 9.23 6.24
C GLY A 107 20.20 10.20 5.19
N GLY A 108 19.48 10.47 4.09
CA GLY A 108 19.72 11.65 3.25
C GLY A 108 20.92 11.63 2.31
N VAL A 109 21.93 10.78 2.54
CA VAL A 109 23.14 10.75 1.71
C VAL A 109 22.87 10.10 0.35
N PHE A 110 22.44 10.93 -0.60
CA PHE A 110 22.22 10.57 -1.99
C PHE A 110 23.55 10.42 -2.77
N VAL A 111 23.62 9.41 -3.64
CA VAL A 111 24.67 9.37 -4.68
C VAL A 111 24.24 10.35 -5.78
N ALA A 112 25.02 11.41 -5.99
CA ALA A 112 24.69 12.49 -6.92
C ALA A 112 24.38 11.99 -8.34
N SER A 113 25.14 11.01 -8.83
CA SER A 113 24.95 10.38 -10.14
C SER A 113 23.63 9.60 -10.22
N PHE A 114 23.17 8.98 -9.12
CA PHE A 114 21.87 8.32 -9.08
C PHE A 114 20.70 9.32 -9.05
N MET A 115 20.86 10.46 -8.37
CA MET A 115 19.87 11.55 -8.41
C MET A 115 19.78 12.20 -9.79
N SER A 116 20.89 12.26 -10.55
CA SER A 116 20.87 12.67 -11.96
C SER A 116 19.99 11.75 -12.82
N ILE A 117 20.03 10.42 -12.57
CA ILE A 117 19.11 9.46 -13.22
C ILE A 117 17.66 9.72 -12.78
N ILE A 118 17.39 9.88 -11.48
CA ILE A 118 16.04 10.15 -10.98
C ILE A 118 15.45 11.42 -11.60
N SER A 119 16.21 12.51 -11.58
CA SER A 119 15.85 13.81 -12.18
C SER A 119 15.56 13.63 -13.68
N SER A 120 16.42 12.91 -14.41
CA SER A 120 16.19 12.55 -15.81
C SER A 120 14.92 11.70 -16.06
N ILE A 121 14.59 10.80 -15.13
CA ILE A 121 13.38 9.96 -15.20
C ILE A 121 12.11 10.76 -14.85
N ILE A 122 12.20 11.73 -13.93
CA ILE A 122 11.15 12.73 -13.71
C ILE A 122 10.94 13.57 -14.99
N GLY A 123 12.02 13.85 -15.73
CA GLY A 123 11.99 14.40 -17.08
C GLY A 123 11.08 13.67 -18.07
N LEU A 124 10.88 12.35 -17.93
CA LEU A 124 9.99 11.56 -18.81
C LEU A 124 8.50 11.85 -18.57
N VAL A 125 8.16 12.41 -17.41
CA VAL A 125 6.80 12.81 -17.02
C VAL A 125 6.48 14.22 -17.52
N SER A 126 7.48 14.97 -18.00
CA SER A 126 7.37 16.42 -18.27
C SER A 126 6.28 16.87 -19.26
N GLY A 127 5.97 18.17 -19.21
CA GLY A 127 5.06 18.82 -20.14
C GLY A 127 3.59 18.43 -19.92
N THR A 128 2.89 18.14 -21.02
CA THR A 128 1.45 17.81 -21.00
C THR A 128 1.14 16.50 -20.27
N LYS A 129 2.10 15.58 -20.11
CA LYS A 129 1.88 14.33 -19.37
C LYS A 129 1.77 14.56 -17.87
N ALA A 130 2.66 15.35 -17.28
CA ALA A 130 2.60 15.73 -15.87
C ALA A 130 1.29 16.47 -15.58
N ASP A 131 0.94 17.47 -16.38
CA ASP A 131 -0.30 18.21 -16.18
C ASP A 131 -1.53 17.31 -16.36
N ASN A 132 -1.58 16.44 -17.39
CA ASN A 132 -2.65 15.46 -17.53
C ASN A 132 -2.74 14.51 -16.31
N THR A 133 -1.61 13.99 -15.82
CA THR A 133 -1.60 13.05 -14.68
C THR A 133 -2.04 13.72 -13.39
N ILE A 134 -1.47 14.89 -13.06
CA ILE A 134 -1.87 15.67 -11.89
C ILE A 134 -3.33 16.10 -12.03
N ARG A 135 -3.77 16.55 -13.22
CA ARG A 135 -5.17 16.88 -13.48
C ARG A 135 -6.09 15.69 -13.27
N ASP A 136 -5.80 14.53 -13.83
CA ASP A 136 -6.72 13.41 -13.77
C ASP A 136 -6.84 12.87 -12.33
N ILE A 137 -5.74 12.82 -11.57
CA ILE A 137 -5.73 12.47 -10.14
C ILE A 137 -6.50 13.52 -9.33
N VAL A 138 -6.17 14.80 -9.48
CA VAL A 138 -6.73 15.88 -8.66
C VAL A 138 -8.19 16.16 -9.04
N SER A 139 -8.57 16.02 -10.31
CA SER A 139 -9.98 16.10 -10.77
C SER A 139 -10.79 14.86 -10.42
N ALA A 140 -10.19 13.68 -10.24
CA ALA A 140 -10.89 12.54 -9.63
C ALA A 140 -11.30 12.87 -8.19
N ALA A 141 -10.42 13.53 -7.43
CA ALA A 141 -10.75 14.00 -6.08
C ALA A 141 -11.93 14.99 -6.06
N VAL A 142 -12.01 15.92 -7.04
CA VAL A 142 -13.15 16.85 -7.19
C VAL A 142 -14.44 16.11 -7.53
N ARG A 143 -14.42 15.30 -8.61
CA ARG A 143 -15.60 14.62 -9.17
C ARG A 143 -16.33 13.75 -8.15
N GLU A 144 -15.61 13.18 -7.19
CA GLU A 144 -16.20 12.32 -6.16
C GLU A 144 -16.90 13.08 -5.03
N SER A 145 -16.77 14.41 -4.93
CA SER A 145 -17.13 15.15 -3.71
C SER A 145 -18.34 16.08 -3.77
N ALA A 146 -18.71 16.57 -4.96
CA ALA A 146 -19.79 17.57 -5.16
C ALA A 146 -19.66 18.83 -4.26
N ASP A 147 -18.42 19.24 -3.97
CA ASP A 147 -18.08 20.22 -2.94
C ASP A 147 -17.16 21.31 -3.51
N GLU A 148 -17.64 22.55 -3.52
CA GLU A 148 -16.94 23.71 -4.09
C GLU A 148 -15.62 24.03 -3.37
N GLU A 149 -15.51 23.76 -2.05
CA GLU A 149 -14.25 23.93 -1.32
C GLU A 149 -13.21 22.92 -1.80
N MET A 150 -13.65 21.70 -2.09
CA MET A 150 -12.80 20.65 -2.63
C MET A 150 -12.37 20.96 -4.06
N GLU A 151 -13.26 21.49 -4.90
CA GLU A 151 -12.93 21.94 -6.25
C GLU A 151 -11.88 23.06 -6.24
N GLY A 152 -12.06 24.09 -5.42
CA GLY A 152 -11.09 25.19 -5.27
C GLY A 152 -9.71 24.73 -4.80
N LYS A 153 -9.65 23.94 -3.71
CA LYS A 153 -8.39 23.42 -3.16
C LYS A 153 -7.68 22.45 -4.10
N ALA A 154 -8.43 21.65 -4.84
CA ALA A 154 -7.91 20.76 -5.87
C ALA A 154 -7.35 21.56 -7.06
N ALA A 155 -8.10 22.51 -7.61
CA ALA A 155 -7.63 23.36 -8.71
C ALA A 155 -6.34 24.13 -8.36
N ALA A 156 -6.28 24.71 -7.16
CA ALA A 156 -5.08 25.37 -6.64
C ALA A 156 -3.90 24.38 -6.52
N SER A 157 -4.12 23.22 -5.89
CA SER A 157 -3.04 22.23 -5.70
C SER A 157 -2.56 21.62 -7.02
N ARG A 158 -3.42 21.48 -8.03
CA ARG A 158 -3.01 21.12 -9.40
C ARG A 158 -2.05 22.17 -9.96
N ALA A 159 -2.43 23.44 -9.90
CA ALA A 159 -1.61 24.53 -10.41
C ALA A 159 -0.24 24.59 -9.69
N GLU A 160 -0.23 24.47 -8.36
CA GLU A 160 0.99 24.43 -7.54
C GLU A 160 1.91 23.25 -7.93
N LEU A 161 1.39 22.02 -7.99
CA LEU A 161 2.20 20.83 -8.28
C LEU A 161 2.70 20.82 -9.73
N THR A 162 1.86 21.20 -10.71
CA THR A 162 2.27 21.33 -12.11
C THR A 162 3.34 22.41 -12.26
N ALA A 163 3.17 23.58 -11.65
CA ALA A 163 4.14 24.68 -11.73
C ALA A 163 5.48 24.31 -11.07
N ALA A 164 5.47 23.67 -9.90
CA ALA A 164 6.68 23.21 -9.22
C ALA A 164 7.46 22.19 -10.07
N MET A 165 6.77 21.19 -10.66
CA MET A 165 7.41 20.25 -11.59
C MET A 165 8.00 20.96 -12.81
N GLN A 166 7.23 21.81 -13.50
CA GLN A 166 7.71 22.54 -14.68
C GLN A 166 8.90 23.45 -14.35
N TYR A 167 8.90 24.07 -13.16
CA TYR A 167 10.00 24.90 -12.71
C TYR A 167 11.30 24.10 -12.52
N LEU A 168 11.25 22.98 -11.79
CA LEU A 168 12.43 22.10 -11.60
C LEU A 168 12.95 21.55 -12.92
N LEU A 169 12.06 21.10 -13.80
CA LEU A 169 12.42 20.62 -15.14
C LEU A 169 13.20 21.69 -15.94
N SER A 170 12.84 22.97 -15.80
CA SER A 170 13.55 24.09 -16.45
C SER A 170 14.97 24.34 -15.91
N LYS A 171 15.34 23.67 -14.81
CA LYS A 171 16.65 23.71 -14.16
C LYS A 171 17.51 22.48 -14.44
N HIS A 172 16.95 21.36 -14.90
CA HIS A 172 17.66 20.07 -15.00
C HIS A 172 18.98 20.13 -15.79
N ASP A 173 19.04 20.88 -16.90
CA ASP A 173 20.22 21.02 -17.76
C ASP A 173 20.93 22.38 -17.63
N LYS A 174 20.75 23.09 -16.51
CA LYS A 174 21.41 24.39 -16.25
C LYS A 174 22.43 24.30 -15.12
N GLU A 175 23.56 24.97 -15.30
CA GLU A 175 24.41 25.36 -14.16
C GLU A 175 23.58 26.29 -13.24
N LEU A 176 23.68 26.08 -11.92
CA LEU A 176 22.82 26.75 -10.94
C LEU A 176 23.67 27.72 -10.11
N ASP A 177 23.19 28.95 -9.99
CA ASP A 177 23.77 29.99 -9.13
C ASP A 177 22.98 30.13 -7.81
N ALA A 178 23.50 30.95 -6.89
CA ALA A 178 22.85 31.22 -5.60
C ALA A 178 21.49 31.95 -5.76
N ASP A 179 21.32 32.73 -6.82
CA ASP A 179 20.03 33.33 -7.14
C ASP A 179 19.01 32.26 -7.55
N ASP A 180 19.42 31.23 -8.29
CA ASP A 180 18.57 30.09 -8.65
C ASP A 180 18.15 29.25 -7.46
N VAL A 181 19.01 29.11 -6.44
CA VAL A 181 18.63 28.55 -5.14
C VAL A 181 17.51 29.37 -4.49
N THR A 182 17.73 30.68 -4.37
CA THR A 182 16.74 31.61 -3.78
C THR A 182 15.42 31.60 -4.57
N ARG A 183 15.48 31.52 -5.90
CA ARG A 183 14.30 31.39 -6.77
C ARG A 183 13.62 30.02 -6.60
N MET A 184 14.35 28.92 -6.48
CA MET A 184 13.79 27.58 -6.26
C MET A 184 12.96 27.49 -4.98
N THR A 185 13.51 27.93 -3.84
CA THR A 185 12.83 27.86 -2.53
C THR A 185 11.61 28.79 -2.47
N THR A 186 11.68 29.94 -3.14
CA THR A 186 10.56 30.90 -3.23
C THR A 186 9.38 30.34 -4.03
N GLN A 187 9.66 29.65 -5.14
CA GLN A 187 8.65 29.08 -6.05
C GLN A 187 8.09 27.75 -5.53
N ILE A 188 8.92 26.92 -4.89
CA ILE A 188 8.55 25.57 -4.43
C ILE A 188 8.64 25.51 -2.92
N ARG A 189 7.63 26.11 -2.28
CA ARG A 189 7.56 26.21 -0.83
C ARG A 189 7.36 24.83 -0.21
N VAL A 190 7.85 24.64 1.01
CA VAL A 190 7.58 23.45 1.85
C VAL A 190 6.08 23.11 1.96
N THR A 191 5.21 24.12 1.80
CA THR A 191 3.74 24.03 1.84
C THR A 191 3.07 23.59 0.53
N THR A 192 3.78 23.55 -0.59
CA THR A 192 3.23 23.17 -1.91
C THR A 192 2.47 21.85 -1.81
N GLY A 193 1.18 21.85 -2.20
CA GLY A 193 0.30 20.67 -2.17
C GLY A 193 -0.11 20.16 -0.78
N ILE A 194 0.21 20.85 0.33
CA ILE A 194 -0.25 20.42 1.67
C ILE A 194 -1.76 20.56 1.83
N GLY A 195 -2.38 21.64 1.33
CA GLY A 195 -3.79 21.94 1.59
C GLY A 195 -4.79 20.88 1.10
N ILE A 196 -4.54 20.28 -0.06
CA ILE A 196 -5.33 19.13 -0.57
C ILE A 196 -5.11 17.86 0.27
N LEU A 197 -3.88 17.62 0.76
CA LEU A 197 -3.57 16.47 1.60
C LEU A 197 -4.22 16.57 2.98
N GLU A 198 -4.19 17.75 3.63
CA GLU A 198 -4.88 17.96 4.91
C GLU A 198 -6.40 17.80 4.78
N MET A 199 -6.99 18.36 3.71
CA MET A 199 -8.41 18.17 3.43
C MET A 199 -8.76 16.70 3.20
N LEU A 200 -7.98 15.97 2.40
CA LEU A 200 -8.17 14.53 2.18
C LEU A 200 -8.00 13.74 3.48
N ALA A 201 -6.98 14.04 4.31
CA ALA A 201 -6.78 13.40 5.61
C ALA A 201 -7.97 13.61 6.55
N ASN A 202 -8.54 14.82 6.59
CA ASN A 202 -9.76 15.09 7.36
C ASN A 202 -10.96 14.30 6.81
N ARG A 203 -11.17 14.26 5.48
CA ARG A 203 -12.24 13.47 4.86
C ARG A 203 -12.08 11.98 5.15
N ILE A 204 -10.86 11.43 5.07
CA ILE A 204 -10.54 10.05 5.44
C ILE A 204 -10.86 9.82 6.91
N LYS A 205 -10.39 10.68 7.82
CA LYS A 205 -10.64 10.56 9.26
C LYS A 205 -12.14 10.48 9.58
N HIS A 206 -12.95 11.37 9.00
CA HIS A 206 -14.40 11.38 9.22
C HIS A 206 -15.12 10.21 8.52
N ARG A 207 -14.85 9.94 7.25
CA ARG A 207 -15.54 8.90 6.47
C ARG A 207 -15.06 7.48 6.77
N SER A 208 -13.88 7.30 7.39
CA SER A 208 -13.35 5.98 7.78
C SER A 208 -14.29 5.20 8.71
N LYS A 209 -15.10 5.93 9.50
CA LYS A 209 -16.09 5.38 10.44
C LYS A 209 -17.53 5.44 9.91
N SER A 210 -17.72 5.82 8.64
CA SER A 210 -19.06 5.91 8.05
C SER A 210 -19.68 4.52 7.92
N THR A 211 -20.99 4.46 8.12
CA THR A 211 -21.82 3.28 7.88
C THR A 211 -22.57 3.40 6.54
N ASN A 212 -22.12 4.20 5.57
CA ASN A 212 -22.74 4.28 4.25
C ASN A 212 -21.81 3.72 3.17
N LYS A 213 -22.30 2.84 2.27
CA LYS A 213 -21.50 2.21 1.21
C LYS A 213 -20.74 3.20 0.34
N ALA A 214 -21.45 4.23 -0.12
CA ALA A 214 -20.89 5.22 -1.03
C ALA A 214 -19.80 6.01 -0.30
N GLU A 215 -20.03 6.37 0.96
CA GLU A 215 -19.04 7.09 1.77
C GLU A 215 -17.83 6.24 2.16
N GLN A 216 -18.00 4.93 2.39
CA GLN A 216 -16.90 3.99 2.64
C GLN A 216 -16.04 3.81 1.39
N GLN A 217 -16.67 3.62 0.22
CA GLN A 217 -15.99 3.54 -1.06
C GLN A 217 -15.26 4.86 -1.38
N GLN A 218 -15.91 6.00 -1.17
CA GLN A 218 -15.34 7.33 -1.33
C GLN A 218 -14.19 7.57 -0.34
N CYS A 219 -14.28 7.08 0.90
CA CYS A 219 -13.15 7.12 1.85
C CYS A 219 -11.95 6.31 1.35
N TYR A 220 -12.19 5.14 0.78
CA TYR A 220 -11.14 4.30 0.21
C TYR A 220 -10.51 4.94 -1.05
N ASN A 221 -11.33 5.57 -1.90
CA ASN A 221 -10.85 6.34 -3.04
C ASN A 221 -10.04 7.57 -2.58
N PHE A 222 -10.47 8.27 -1.52
CA PHE A 222 -9.68 9.33 -0.89
C PHE A 222 -8.34 8.82 -0.34
N CYS A 223 -8.25 7.58 0.17
CA CYS A 223 -6.98 6.98 0.57
C CYS A 223 -6.03 6.77 -0.63
N LEU A 224 -6.55 6.33 -1.78
CA LEU A 224 -5.79 6.24 -3.03
C LEU A 224 -5.31 7.62 -3.49
N LEU A 225 -6.22 8.59 -3.57
CA LEU A 225 -5.92 9.95 -4.02
C LEU A 225 -4.89 10.65 -3.12
N TYR A 226 -5.01 10.46 -1.79
CA TYR A 226 -4.05 10.94 -0.82
C TYR A 226 -2.66 10.35 -1.08
N ALA A 227 -2.56 9.03 -1.27
CA ALA A 227 -1.30 8.35 -1.58
C ALA A 227 -0.69 8.81 -2.92
N GLN A 228 -1.53 9.04 -3.94
CA GLN A 228 -1.09 9.52 -5.26
C GLN A 228 -0.53 10.94 -5.20
N ILE A 229 -1.26 11.88 -4.59
CA ILE A 229 -0.84 13.27 -4.45
C ILE A 229 0.40 13.38 -3.55
N ALA A 230 0.45 12.60 -2.46
CA ALA A 230 1.62 12.54 -1.58
C ALA A 230 2.86 12.01 -2.32
N SER A 231 2.70 11.00 -3.19
CA SER A 231 3.80 10.48 -4.02
C SER A 231 4.33 11.53 -5.01
N ILE A 232 3.45 12.26 -5.68
CA ILE A 232 3.84 13.36 -6.60
C ILE A 232 4.55 14.48 -5.84
N ARG A 233 4.04 14.86 -4.67
CA ARG A 233 4.66 15.88 -3.81
C ARG A 233 6.04 15.45 -3.32
N ASP A 234 6.19 14.21 -2.86
CA ASP A 234 7.50 13.68 -2.43
C ASP A 234 8.49 13.59 -3.59
N MET A 235 8.04 13.29 -4.82
CA MET A 235 8.88 13.32 -6.02
C MET A 235 9.40 14.74 -6.32
N ILE A 236 8.53 15.76 -6.22
CA ILE A 236 8.93 17.18 -6.37
C ILE A 236 9.96 17.57 -5.31
N MET A 237 9.72 17.20 -4.04
CA MET A 237 10.65 17.49 -2.94
C MET A 237 12.01 16.80 -3.16
N ILE A 238 12.03 15.54 -3.62
CA ILE A 238 13.25 14.79 -3.94
C ILE A 238 14.08 15.46 -5.04
N ASP A 239 13.43 15.94 -6.10
CA ASP A 239 14.12 16.63 -7.20
C ASP A 239 14.60 18.03 -6.78
N LEU A 240 13.82 18.78 -5.99
CA LEU A 240 14.26 20.05 -5.39
C LEU A 240 15.51 19.87 -4.49
N ILE A 241 15.49 18.90 -3.58
CA ILE A 241 16.64 18.55 -2.72
C ILE A 241 17.88 18.27 -3.58
N TYR A 242 17.72 17.58 -4.72
CA TYR A 242 18.83 17.37 -5.65
C TYR A 242 19.34 18.66 -6.31
N GLN A 243 18.44 19.53 -6.81
CA GLN A 243 18.87 20.79 -7.42
C GLN A 243 19.60 21.70 -6.40
N LEU A 244 19.11 21.77 -5.16
CA LEU A 244 19.76 22.54 -4.07
C LEU A 244 21.17 22.03 -3.79
N ARG A 245 21.35 20.71 -3.59
CA ARG A 245 22.67 20.10 -3.41
C ARG A 245 23.59 20.30 -4.63
N ARG A 246 23.04 20.31 -5.85
CA ARG A 246 23.80 20.56 -7.08
C ARG A 246 24.26 22.01 -7.22
N ALA A 247 23.51 22.95 -6.66
CA ALA A 247 23.91 24.36 -6.53
C ALA A 247 24.87 24.63 -5.34
N GLY A 248 25.19 23.60 -4.55
CA GLY A 248 26.08 23.69 -3.39
C GLY A 248 25.38 24.03 -2.06
N ASP A 249 24.08 24.33 -2.08
CA ASP A 249 23.31 24.63 -0.86
C ASP A 249 22.85 23.32 -0.19
N ASN A 250 23.66 22.84 0.75
CA ASN A 250 23.36 21.65 1.52
C ASN A 250 22.49 21.94 2.74
N ASP A 251 22.56 23.14 3.32
CA ASP A 251 21.84 23.49 4.54
C ASP A 251 20.33 23.61 4.25
N GLU A 252 19.97 24.27 3.15
CA GLU A 252 18.56 24.34 2.71
C GLU A 252 18.06 22.96 2.26
N ALA A 253 18.90 22.16 1.58
CA ALA A 253 18.55 20.80 1.17
C ALA A 253 18.22 19.89 2.37
N ASP A 254 19.02 19.96 3.44
CA ASP A 254 18.78 19.27 4.72
C ASP A 254 17.48 19.78 5.38
N GLY A 255 17.14 21.06 5.24
CA GLY A 255 15.85 21.63 5.62
C GLY A 255 14.66 20.94 4.94
N TYR A 256 14.71 20.79 3.61
CA TYR A 256 13.68 20.09 2.84
C TYR A 256 13.63 18.58 3.14
N GLU A 257 14.75 17.94 3.45
CA GLU A 257 14.76 16.55 3.92
C GLU A 257 14.05 16.37 5.26
N ASN A 258 14.26 17.28 6.22
CA ASN A 258 13.53 17.27 7.50
C ASN A 258 12.02 17.47 7.29
N VAL A 259 11.61 18.34 6.37
CA VAL A 259 10.20 18.48 5.95
C VAL A 259 9.67 17.17 5.36
N LYS A 260 10.43 16.49 4.49
CA LYS A 260 10.05 15.18 3.93
C LYS A 260 9.84 14.12 5.02
N LEU A 261 10.72 14.05 6.02
CA LEU A 261 10.55 13.13 7.16
C LEU A 261 9.28 13.43 7.97
N ASN A 262 8.94 14.70 8.17
CA ASN A 262 7.68 15.10 8.81
C ASN A 262 6.45 14.74 7.97
N ASN A 263 6.53 14.86 6.65
CA ASN A 263 5.48 14.43 5.73
C ASN A 263 5.23 12.92 5.82
N ILE A 264 6.29 12.10 5.81
CA ILE A 264 6.19 10.63 6.00
C ILE A 264 5.46 10.28 7.32
N ASN A 265 5.70 11.03 8.39
CA ASN A 265 4.99 10.86 9.66
C ASN A 265 3.50 11.29 9.60
N ALA A 266 3.13 12.25 8.75
CA ALA A 266 1.74 12.59 8.45
C ALA A 266 1.05 11.53 7.59
N TYR A 267 1.73 11.03 6.55
CA TYR A 267 1.25 9.95 5.68
C TYR A 267 0.96 8.68 6.49
N ARG A 268 1.90 8.31 7.40
CA ARG A 268 1.72 7.19 8.32
C ARG A 268 0.45 7.34 9.16
N ARG A 269 0.30 8.48 9.86
CA ARG A 269 -0.86 8.73 10.73
C ARG A 269 -2.20 8.71 9.98
N THR A 270 -2.22 9.17 8.73
CA THR A 270 -3.45 9.23 7.91
C THR A 270 -3.91 7.83 7.47
N LEU A 271 -2.99 6.94 7.10
CA LEU A 271 -3.33 5.63 6.52
C LEU A 271 -3.16 4.44 7.48
N GLN A 272 -2.58 4.64 8.68
CA GLN A 272 -2.32 3.56 9.65
C GLN A 272 -3.57 2.72 9.96
N PHE A 273 -4.76 3.33 9.99
CA PHE A 273 -6.02 2.63 10.26
C PHE A 273 -6.32 1.48 9.29
N LEU A 274 -5.73 1.46 8.10
CA LEU A 274 -5.89 0.36 7.15
C LEU A 274 -5.14 -0.91 7.57
N ASN A 275 -4.08 -0.80 8.37
CA ASN A 275 -3.34 -1.95 8.93
C ASN A 275 -3.67 -2.19 10.42
N ASP A 276 -4.08 -1.14 11.14
CA ASP A 276 -4.44 -1.17 12.55
C ASP A 276 -5.76 -0.41 12.79
N PRO A 277 -6.91 -1.03 12.45
CA PRO A 277 -8.21 -0.37 12.49
C PRO A 277 -8.80 -0.28 13.90
N GLU A 278 -9.73 0.65 14.09
CA GLU A 278 -10.79 0.52 15.10
C GLU A 278 -11.96 -0.33 14.56
N PRO A 279 -12.81 -0.92 15.42
CA PRO A 279 -14.00 -1.66 14.99
C PRO A 279 -14.95 -0.88 14.08
N ALA A 280 -15.13 0.42 14.32
CA ALA A 280 -15.94 1.30 13.48
C ALA A 280 -15.41 1.47 12.04
N GLN A 281 -14.15 1.09 11.78
CA GLN A 281 -13.48 1.28 10.48
C GLN A 281 -13.47 0.03 9.60
N ALA A 282 -14.01 -1.10 10.08
CA ALA A 282 -14.11 -2.36 9.33
C ALA A 282 -14.75 -2.17 7.93
N GLY A 283 -15.74 -1.27 7.84
CA GLY A 283 -16.41 -0.89 6.60
C GLY A 283 -15.54 -0.25 5.51
N VAL A 284 -14.41 0.38 5.85
CA VAL A 284 -13.44 0.86 4.84
C VAL A 284 -12.29 -0.12 4.68
N VAL A 285 -11.86 -0.75 5.77
CA VAL A 285 -10.67 -1.61 5.82
C VAL A 285 -10.86 -2.89 5.01
N HIS A 286 -12.10 -3.41 4.89
CA HIS A 286 -12.37 -4.56 4.01
C HIS A 286 -12.09 -4.28 2.52
N LEU A 287 -12.19 -3.02 2.06
CA LEU A 287 -11.91 -2.64 0.68
C LEU A 287 -10.41 -2.73 0.35
N TYR A 288 -9.56 -2.64 1.38
CA TYR A 288 -8.11 -2.74 1.28
C TYR A 288 -7.59 -4.19 1.47
N HIS A 289 -8.24 -5.01 2.32
CA HIS A 289 -7.74 -6.35 2.66
C HIS A 289 -8.26 -7.47 1.75
N PRO A 290 -7.44 -8.50 1.43
CA PRO A 290 -6.02 -8.59 1.74
C PRO A 290 -5.17 -7.64 0.87
N PRO A 291 -4.07 -7.05 1.40
CA PRO A 291 -3.29 -6.07 0.65
C PRO A 291 -2.83 -6.63 -0.70
N GLY A 292 -3.02 -5.84 -1.76
CA GLY A 292 -2.67 -6.24 -3.13
C GLY A 292 -3.73 -7.04 -3.89
N HIS A 293 -4.94 -7.27 -3.35
CA HIS A 293 -6.03 -7.95 -4.09
C HIS A 293 -6.49 -7.23 -5.37
N SER A 294 -6.24 -5.92 -5.44
CA SER A 294 -6.58 -5.02 -6.54
C SER A 294 -5.41 -4.05 -6.79
N THR A 295 -5.42 -3.38 -7.95
CA THR A 295 -4.46 -2.31 -8.29
C THR A 295 -4.46 -1.21 -7.23
N THR A 296 -5.63 -0.75 -6.80
CA THR A 296 -5.79 0.22 -5.71
C THR A 296 -5.21 -0.27 -4.39
N ALA A 297 -5.55 -1.50 -3.96
CA ALA A 297 -5.02 -2.06 -2.71
C ALA A 297 -3.51 -2.23 -2.76
N LYS A 298 -2.95 -2.57 -3.93
CA LYS A 298 -1.51 -2.65 -4.16
C LYS A 298 -0.85 -1.28 -4.06
N TYR A 299 -1.38 -0.27 -4.74
CA TYR A 299 -0.85 1.11 -4.70
C TYR A 299 -0.77 1.62 -3.26
N ILE A 300 -1.88 1.50 -2.52
CA ILE A 300 -1.96 1.94 -1.12
C ILE A 300 -0.98 1.14 -0.26
N HIS A 301 -0.84 -0.18 -0.48
CA HIS A 301 0.12 -1.01 0.25
C HIS A 301 1.58 -0.59 0.01
N ASP A 302 1.97 -0.40 -1.25
CA ASP A 302 3.32 0.02 -1.65
C ASP A 302 3.64 1.42 -1.08
N PHE A 303 2.68 2.35 -1.08
CA PHE A 303 2.79 3.66 -0.44
C PHE A 303 2.90 3.57 1.10
N MET A 304 2.10 2.71 1.74
CA MET A 304 2.18 2.48 3.19
C MET A 304 3.52 1.86 3.59
N LYS A 305 4.11 0.99 2.76
CA LYS A 305 5.48 0.47 2.94
C LYS A 305 6.51 1.61 2.90
N MET A 306 6.44 2.48 1.88
CA MET A 306 7.28 3.67 1.75
C MET A 306 7.17 4.60 2.97
N ALA A 307 5.95 4.88 3.43
CA ALA A 307 5.69 5.70 4.62
C ALA A 307 6.07 5.02 5.96
N LYS A 308 6.58 3.78 5.92
CA LYS A 308 6.91 2.94 7.08
C LYS A 308 5.71 2.79 8.03
N VAL A 309 4.51 2.53 7.48
CA VAL A 309 3.38 2.07 8.27
C VAL A 309 3.67 0.63 8.69
N ALA A 310 3.47 0.30 9.97
CA ALA A 310 3.59 -1.08 10.42
C ALA A 310 2.64 -2.00 9.60
N PRO A 311 3.09 -3.19 9.19
CA PRO A 311 2.22 -4.13 8.49
C PRO A 311 1.06 -4.56 9.41
N ALA A 312 -0.08 -4.92 8.83
CA ALA A 312 -1.18 -5.48 9.60
C ALA A 312 -0.71 -6.70 10.41
N THR A 313 -1.18 -6.82 11.65
CA THR A 313 -0.72 -7.86 12.60
C THR A 313 -0.89 -9.24 11.96
N ALA A 314 0.23 -9.96 11.79
CA ALA A 314 0.23 -11.29 11.20
C ALA A 314 -0.65 -12.24 12.03
N TYR A 315 -1.48 -13.00 11.33
CA TYR A 315 -2.38 -13.99 11.92
C TYR A 315 -1.87 -15.38 11.57
N LEU A 316 -1.77 -16.25 12.56
CA LEU A 316 -1.30 -17.62 12.40
C LEU A 316 -2.48 -18.52 11.98
N SER A 317 -2.27 -19.37 10.98
CA SER A 317 -3.24 -20.42 10.65
C SER A 317 -3.37 -21.36 11.84
N ALA A 318 -4.54 -21.38 12.49
CA ALA A 318 -4.79 -22.10 13.73
C ALA A 318 -6.30 -22.27 13.98
N SER A 319 -6.64 -23.12 14.95
CA SER A 319 -8.04 -23.39 15.36
C SER A 319 -8.45 -22.48 16.52
N TYR A 320 -9.58 -21.79 16.37
CA TYR A 320 -10.07 -20.82 17.34
C TYR A 320 -11.55 -20.97 17.65
N ASN A 321 -11.93 -20.59 18.86
CA ASN A 321 -13.29 -20.44 19.31
C ASN A 321 -13.78 -19.01 19.07
N LEU A 322 -14.70 -18.81 18.13
CA LEU A 322 -15.32 -17.50 17.85
C LEU A 322 -16.52 -17.28 18.78
N ARG A 323 -16.51 -16.21 19.56
CA ARG A 323 -17.60 -15.81 20.46
C ARG A 323 -18.15 -14.45 20.06
N SER A 324 -19.45 -14.21 20.18
CA SER A 324 -19.97 -12.85 19.96
C SER A 324 -19.47 -11.92 21.06
N VAL A 325 -18.94 -10.74 20.71
CA VAL A 325 -18.64 -9.69 21.72
C VAL A 325 -19.94 -9.19 22.37
N LYS A 326 -21.00 -9.04 21.57
CA LYS A 326 -22.32 -8.57 22.04
C LYS A 326 -23.01 -9.56 22.97
N TRP A 327 -22.79 -10.86 22.77
CA TRP A 327 -23.33 -11.92 23.63
C TRP A 327 -22.25 -12.99 23.92
N PRO A 328 -21.34 -12.76 24.90
CA PRO A 328 -20.14 -13.59 25.14
C PRO A 328 -20.39 -15.10 25.39
N GLN A 329 -21.60 -15.45 25.82
CA GLN A 329 -22.06 -16.82 26.02
C GLN A 329 -22.38 -17.57 24.71
N TRP A 330 -22.52 -16.87 23.58
CA TRP A 330 -22.80 -17.46 22.28
C TRP A 330 -21.52 -17.66 21.47
N ARG A 331 -21.39 -18.87 20.91
CA ARG A 331 -20.22 -19.30 20.13
C ARG A 331 -20.64 -19.70 18.73
N VAL A 332 -19.77 -19.46 17.75
CA VAL A 332 -19.98 -19.95 16.39
C VAL A 332 -19.89 -21.48 16.39
N TYR A 333 -20.95 -22.12 15.90
CA TYR A 333 -21.02 -23.57 15.71
C TYR A 333 -21.29 -23.90 14.25
N ALA A 334 -20.54 -24.87 13.73
CA ALA A 334 -20.78 -25.49 12.43
C ALA A 334 -21.49 -26.84 12.63
N GLY A 335 -22.79 -26.87 12.27
CA GLY A 335 -23.64 -28.06 12.15
C GLY A 335 -23.96 -28.32 10.67
N SER A 336 -25.23 -28.49 10.31
CA SER A 336 -25.69 -28.47 8.91
C SER A 336 -25.59 -27.07 8.27
N TYR A 337 -25.45 -26.05 9.09
CA TYR A 337 -25.30 -24.63 8.78
C TYR A 337 -24.37 -23.98 9.80
N MET A 338 -24.03 -22.71 9.59
CA MET A 338 -23.32 -21.91 10.58
C MET A 338 -24.30 -21.21 11.49
N GLU A 339 -24.16 -21.36 12.80
CA GLU A 339 -25.03 -20.72 13.80
C GLU A 339 -24.22 -20.07 14.93
N PHE A 340 -24.90 -19.22 15.72
CA PHE A 340 -24.47 -18.95 17.09
C PHE A 340 -25.24 -19.88 18.04
N SER A 341 -24.55 -20.53 18.97
CA SER A 341 -25.20 -21.38 19.99
C SER A 341 -24.69 -21.08 21.41
N LYS A 342 -25.61 -21.11 22.38
CA LYS A 342 -25.40 -20.68 23.78
C LYS A 342 -24.89 -21.79 24.72
N ASN A 343 -25.13 -23.05 24.40
CA ASN A 343 -24.90 -24.19 25.32
C ASN A 343 -23.99 -25.29 24.75
N VAL A 344 -23.16 -24.98 23.74
CA VAL A 344 -22.27 -25.96 23.09
C VAL A 344 -20.89 -25.97 23.74
N ALA A 345 -20.38 -27.18 24.01
CA ALA A 345 -19.05 -27.39 24.59
C ALA A 345 -17.94 -26.79 23.70
N PRO A 346 -16.92 -26.10 24.27
CA PRO A 346 -15.98 -25.27 23.50
C PRO A 346 -15.32 -25.99 22.31
N PHE A 347 -14.91 -27.25 22.49
CA PHE A 347 -14.24 -28.06 21.46
C PHE A 347 -15.10 -28.34 20.23
N ARG A 348 -16.43 -28.35 20.37
CA ARG A 348 -17.37 -28.50 19.24
C ARG A 348 -17.55 -27.20 18.45
N THR A 349 -17.01 -26.09 18.95
CA THR A 349 -17.09 -24.72 18.41
C THR A 349 -15.71 -24.17 18.04
N TRP A 350 -14.73 -25.04 17.79
CA TRP A 350 -13.47 -24.66 17.15
C TRP A 350 -13.66 -24.56 15.64
N MET A 351 -13.09 -23.50 15.07
CA MET A 351 -13.04 -23.23 13.65
C MET A 351 -11.58 -23.07 13.24
N ASP A 352 -11.16 -23.79 12.20
CA ASP A 352 -9.85 -23.75 11.60
C ASP A 352 -9.76 -22.55 10.67
N PHE A 353 -8.80 -21.66 10.91
CA PHE A 353 -8.47 -20.53 10.04
C PHE A 353 -7.22 -20.89 9.24
N THR A 354 -7.33 -20.92 7.91
CA THR A 354 -6.20 -21.22 7.02
C THR A 354 -6.01 -20.08 6.04
N LYS A 355 -4.85 -19.42 6.08
CA LYS A 355 -4.48 -18.42 5.08
C LYS A 355 -4.25 -19.09 3.73
N ARG A 356 -4.72 -18.45 2.65
CA ARG A 356 -4.53 -18.88 1.26
C ARG A 356 -3.41 -18.09 0.59
N ASP A 357 -2.91 -18.62 -0.54
CA ASP A 357 -1.91 -17.98 -1.39
C ASP A 357 -2.39 -16.63 -1.97
N ASP A 358 -3.71 -16.48 -2.17
CA ASP A 358 -4.34 -15.22 -2.59
C ASP A 358 -4.59 -14.22 -1.44
N GLY A 359 -4.03 -14.50 -0.25
CA GLY A 359 -4.10 -13.64 0.93
C GLY A 359 -5.41 -13.72 1.73
N TYR A 360 -6.47 -14.30 1.15
CA TYR A 360 -7.75 -14.49 1.83
C TYR A 360 -7.70 -15.67 2.83
N TRP A 361 -8.70 -15.73 3.70
CA TRP A 361 -8.86 -16.81 4.67
C TRP A 361 -9.87 -17.85 4.19
N ARG A 362 -9.51 -19.12 4.34
CA ARG A 362 -10.48 -20.22 4.42
C ARG A 362 -10.83 -20.43 5.89
N ILE A 363 -12.12 -20.65 6.15
CA ILE A 363 -12.61 -20.99 7.49
C ILE A 363 -13.34 -22.33 7.38
N SER A 364 -12.97 -23.30 8.22
CA SER A 364 -13.47 -24.68 8.15
C SER A 364 -13.59 -25.32 9.54
N LYS A 365 -14.33 -26.42 9.65
CA LYS A 365 -14.35 -27.32 10.82
C LYS A 365 -14.18 -28.74 10.32
N ALA A 366 -13.02 -29.35 10.59
CA ALA A 366 -12.66 -30.63 9.99
C ALA A 366 -12.85 -30.59 8.45
N LYS A 367 -13.53 -31.57 7.84
CA LYS A 367 -13.76 -31.59 6.38
C LYS A 367 -14.74 -30.52 5.85
N TYR A 368 -15.44 -29.79 6.73
CA TYR A 368 -16.49 -28.85 6.33
C TYR A 368 -15.94 -27.43 6.15
N ARG A 369 -16.02 -26.90 4.92
CA ARG A 369 -15.65 -25.51 4.60
C ARG A 369 -16.86 -24.59 4.73
N MET A 370 -16.67 -23.39 5.28
CA MET A 370 -17.70 -22.36 5.29
C MET A 370 -17.90 -21.76 3.89
N VAL A 371 -19.16 -21.56 3.50
CA VAL A 371 -19.55 -20.94 2.22
C VAL A 371 -20.81 -20.10 2.41
N VAL A 372 -20.80 -18.87 1.90
CA VAL A 372 -22.02 -18.06 1.78
C VAL A 372 -22.93 -18.64 0.68
N THR A 373 -24.22 -18.82 0.96
CA THR A 373 -25.11 -19.49 0.00
C THR A 373 -25.46 -18.59 -1.19
N GLU A 374 -25.77 -19.19 -2.36
CA GLU A 374 -26.32 -18.45 -3.50
C GLU A 374 -27.80 -18.11 -3.32
N LYS A 375 -28.59 -19.11 -2.91
CA LYS A 375 -30.05 -19.01 -2.77
C LYS A 375 -30.45 -17.98 -1.71
N TYR A 376 -29.64 -17.86 -0.66
CA TYR A 376 -29.82 -16.89 0.40
C TYR A 376 -28.45 -16.23 0.69
N PRO A 377 -28.05 -15.19 -0.09
CA PRO A 377 -26.74 -14.52 0.00
C PRO A 377 -26.63 -13.57 1.21
N LYS A 378 -27.40 -13.89 2.25
CA LYS A 378 -27.43 -13.34 3.59
C LYS A 378 -27.04 -14.38 4.64
N TYR A 379 -26.66 -15.61 4.28
CA TYR A 379 -26.38 -16.68 5.25
C TYR A 379 -25.12 -17.47 4.90
N VAL A 380 -24.43 -17.95 5.93
CA VAL A 380 -23.28 -18.85 5.80
C VAL A 380 -23.73 -20.29 6.10
N THR A 381 -23.40 -21.23 5.21
CA THR A 381 -23.55 -22.68 5.44
C THR A 381 -22.20 -23.37 5.41
N VAL A 382 -22.20 -24.66 5.70
CA VAL A 382 -21.04 -25.53 5.49
C VAL A 382 -21.20 -26.40 4.25
N LYS A 383 -20.08 -26.79 3.63
CA LYS A 383 -20.02 -27.76 2.53
C LYS A 383 -18.74 -28.60 2.63
N GLU A 384 -18.82 -29.89 2.31
CA GLU A 384 -17.64 -30.77 2.30
C GLU A 384 -16.70 -30.48 1.14
N SER A 385 -17.26 -30.19 -0.04
CA SER A 385 -16.49 -29.81 -1.22
C SER A 385 -16.86 -28.40 -1.70
N VAL A 386 -15.83 -27.60 -1.94
CA VAL A 386 -15.94 -26.22 -2.40
C VAL A 386 -14.76 -25.95 -3.33
N PRO A 387 -15.00 -25.59 -4.61
CA PRO A 387 -13.91 -25.24 -5.54
C PRO A 387 -13.04 -24.12 -4.99
N ASP A 388 -11.73 -24.22 -5.18
CA ASP A 388 -10.74 -23.27 -4.61
C ASP A 388 -10.74 -21.88 -5.24
N ASN A 389 -11.54 -21.68 -6.30
CA ASN A 389 -11.86 -20.40 -6.93
C ASN A 389 -13.21 -19.80 -6.49
N ASN A 390 -13.95 -20.47 -5.60
CA ASN A 390 -15.27 -20.01 -5.18
C ASN A 390 -15.17 -18.89 -4.12
N GLU A 391 -15.23 -17.65 -4.59
CA GLU A 391 -15.15 -16.41 -3.78
C GLU A 391 -16.10 -16.36 -2.57
N ARG A 392 -17.18 -17.15 -2.58
CA ARG A 392 -18.13 -17.28 -1.45
C ARG A 392 -17.56 -18.01 -0.23
N SER A 393 -16.37 -18.60 -0.36
CA SER A 393 -15.64 -19.31 0.69
C SER A 393 -14.31 -18.67 1.05
N HIS A 394 -14.01 -17.50 0.46
CA HIS A 394 -12.82 -16.72 0.72
C HIS A 394 -13.23 -15.57 1.65
N PHE A 395 -12.59 -15.45 2.80
CA PHE A 395 -12.97 -14.48 3.83
C PHE A 395 -11.87 -13.45 4.07
N VAL A 396 -12.27 -12.23 4.40
CA VAL A 396 -11.40 -11.20 4.95
C VAL A 396 -11.58 -11.24 6.46
N VAL A 397 -10.47 -11.36 7.20
CA VAL A 397 -10.47 -11.39 8.68
C VAL A 397 -9.67 -10.20 9.14
N MET A 398 -10.34 -9.23 9.76
CA MET A 398 -9.73 -8.03 10.31
C MET A 398 -9.60 -8.19 11.83
N ARG A 399 -8.44 -7.84 12.37
CA ARG A 399 -8.14 -7.90 13.81
C ARG A 399 -7.80 -6.51 14.31
N TYR A 400 -8.18 -6.22 15.55
CA TYR A 400 -7.90 -4.94 16.23
C TYR A 400 -6.68 -5.11 17.16
N ALA A 401 -5.71 -4.18 17.12
CA ALA A 401 -4.47 -4.32 17.89
C ALA A 401 -4.71 -4.47 19.40
N GLY A 402 -3.76 -5.13 20.08
CA GLY A 402 -3.86 -5.43 21.51
C GLY A 402 -4.97 -6.40 21.91
N SER A 403 -5.82 -6.86 20.98
CA SER A 403 -7.04 -7.60 21.29
C SER A 403 -7.11 -9.00 20.67
N GLN A 404 -8.06 -9.80 21.15
CA GLN A 404 -8.55 -11.03 20.50
C GLN A 404 -9.80 -10.76 19.65
N ILE A 405 -10.17 -9.50 19.41
CA ILE A 405 -11.39 -9.16 18.70
C ILE A 405 -11.11 -9.13 17.19
N VAL A 406 -12.02 -9.71 16.41
CA VAL A 406 -12.00 -9.71 14.94
C VAL A 406 -13.37 -9.41 14.33
N THR A 407 -13.38 -9.00 13.06
CA THR A 407 -14.56 -9.02 12.18
C THR A 407 -14.25 -9.82 10.92
N ILE A 408 -15.28 -10.44 10.35
CA ILE A 408 -15.14 -11.37 9.22
C ILE A 408 -16.16 -11.00 8.13
N SER A 409 -15.68 -10.76 6.91
CA SER A 409 -16.50 -10.59 5.70
C SER A 409 -16.11 -11.58 4.60
N CYS A 410 -16.94 -11.70 3.57
CA CYS A 410 -16.76 -12.65 2.47
C CYS A 410 -16.29 -11.93 1.21
N ARG A 411 -15.25 -12.39 0.51
CA ARG A 411 -14.73 -11.79 -0.75
C ARG A 411 -15.82 -11.50 -1.79
N LYS A 412 -16.84 -12.35 -1.90
CA LYS A 412 -17.96 -12.12 -2.85
C LYS A 412 -18.89 -10.96 -2.48
N TRP A 413 -18.97 -10.64 -1.19
CA TRP A 413 -19.75 -9.55 -0.61
C TRP A 413 -18.91 -8.93 0.51
N PRO A 414 -17.79 -8.27 0.18
CA PRO A 414 -16.80 -7.90 1.16
C PRO A 414 -17.30 -6.78 2.09
N GLU A 415 -18.36 -6.07 1.66
CA GLU A 415 -19.10 -5.09 2.45
C GLU A 415 -19.99 -5.71 3.53
N LYS A 416 -20.21 -7.03 3.50
CA LYS A 416 -21.07 -7.73 4.45
C LYS A 416 -20.29 -8.48 5.51
N PHE A 417 -20.57 -8.16 6.76
CA PHE A 417 -19.98 -8.82 7.92
C PHE A 417 -20.90 -9.89 8.50
N TRP A 418 -20.30 -10.88 9.14
CA TRP A 418 -21.05 -11.87 9.89
C TRP A 418 -21.74 -11.20 11.08
N LYS A 419 -22.99 -11.59 11.33
CA LYS A 419 -23.80 -11.14 12.47
C LYS A 419 -24.64 -12.28 13.03
N GLY A 420 -24.79 -12.26 14.35
CA GLY A 420 -25.86 -13.00 15.02
C GLY A 420 -27.07 -12.11 15.20
N GLU A 421 -28.26 -12.62 14.90
CA GLU A 421 -29.51 -11.97 15.28
C GLU A 421 -30.18 -12.83 16.36
N SER A 422 -30.58 -12.20 17.46
CA SER A 422 -31.08 -12.91 18.64
C SER A 422 -32.39 -13.62 18.30
N GLY A 423 -32.35 -14.96 18.25
CA GLY A 423 -33.51 -15.81 17.99
C GLY A 423 -33.43 -16.65 16.71
N THR A 424 -32.39 -16.51 15.89
CA THR A 424 -32.17 -17.38 14.72
C THR A 424 -30.94 -18.26 14.87
N GLU A 425 -31.09 -19.54 14.50
CA GLU A 425 -30.01 -20.55 14.47
C GLU A 425 -29.05 -20.36 13.29
N TYR A 426 -28.81 -19.13 12.82
CA TYR A 426 -27.97 -18.92 11.62
C TYR A 426 -27.09 -17.67 11.74
N LEU A 427 -25.85 -17.78 11.26
CA LEU A 427 -25.00 -16.63 10.98
C LEU A 427 -25.53 -15.90 9.75
N VAL A 428 -26.02 -14.68 9.99
CA VAL A 428 -26.51 -13.78 8.94
C VAL A 428 -25.37 -12.89 8.49
N LEU A 429 -25.14 -12.76 7.18
CA LEU A 429 -24.39 -11.65 6.63
C LEU A 429 -25.26 -10.39 6.73
N ARG A 430 -24.97 -9.52 7.69
CA ARG A 430 -25.53 -8.15 7.68
C ARG A 430 -24.66 -7.29 6.77
N ASP A 431 -25.30 -6.27 6.22
CA ASP A 431 -24.57 -5.20 5.57
C ASP A 431 -23.76 -4.39 6.59
N GLY A 432 -22.50 -4.08 6.27
CA GLY A 432 -21.62 -3.24 7.12
C GLY A 432 -22.11 -1.81 7.31
N PHE A 433 -23.22 -1.45 6.67
CA PHE A 433 -23.82 -0.12 6.70
C PHE A 433 -24.59 0.22 7.97
N THR A 434 -24.33 -0.48 9.08
CA THR A 434 -25.09 -0.26 10.33
C THR A 434 -24.23 0.01 11.55
N GLY A 435 -22.89 -0.08 11.47
CA GLY A 435 -21.97 0.14 12.61
C GLY A 435 -22.04 -0.93 13.72
N ASP A 436 -23.15 -1.67 13.78
CA ASP A 436 -23.50 -2.81 14.64
C ASP A 436 -22.82 -4.15 14.23
N ASP A 437 -21.74 -4.14 13.45
CA ASP A 437 -21.14 -5.37 12.93
C ASP A 437 -20.73 -6.30 14.08
N THR A 438 -20.96 -7.61 13.93
CA THR A 438 -20.62 -8.54 15.02
C THR A 438 -19.13 -8.76 15.07
N GLN A 439 -18.53 -8.00 15.96
CA GLN A 439 -17.23 -8.28 16.54
C GLN A 439 -17.26 -9.66 17.22
N LEU A 440 -16.22 -10.45 16.94
CA LEU A 440 -16.01 -11.79 17.45
C LEU A 440 -14.78 -11.81 18.35
N THR A 441 -14.87 -12.34 19.56
CA THR A 441 -13.69 -12.65 20.38
C THR A 441 -13.16 -14.03 20.01
N MET A 442 -11.85 -14.12 19.79
CA MET A 442 -11.13 -15.34 19.44
C MET A 442 -10.44 -15.94 20.67
N ALA A 443 -11.00 -16.99 21.26
CA ALA A 443 -10.28 -17.78 22.26
C ALA A 443 -9.50 -18.92 21.55
N PRO A 444 -8.18 -19.07 21.75
CA PRO A 444 -7.40 -20.13 21.11
C PRO A 444 -7.84 -21.52 21.59
N SER A 445 -7.61 -22.55 20.76
CA SER A 445 -7.83 -23.94 21.13
C SER A 445 -6.89 -24.39 22.27
N PRO A 446 -7.39 -24.82 23.43
CA PRO A 446 -6.59 -25.61 24.36
C PRO A 446 -6.40 -27.03 23.81
N ARG A 447 -5.17 -27.30 23.29
CA ARG A 447 -4.62 -28.56 22.72
C ARG A 447 -4.59 -28.64 21.17
N VAL A 448 -3.60 -29.28 20.54
CA VAL A 448 -2.26 -29.79 20.99
C VAL A 448 -1.38 -29.96 19.74
N ASP A 449 -0.07 -29.74 19.89
CA ASP A 449 1.05 -30.37 19.15
C ASP A 449 2.36 -29.92 19.86
N THR A 450 3.37 -30.71 20.29
CA THR A 450 3.48 -32.11 20.76
C THR A 450 2.76 -33.20 19.94
N ASP A 451 3.41 -33.93 19.03
CA ASP A 451 4.85 -34.15 18.79
C ASP A 451 5.15 -34.08 17.26
N TYR A 452 6.37 -34.06 16.73
CA TYR A 452 7.40 -35.11 16.75
C TYR A 452 8.81 -34.50 16.68
N ASN A 453 9.63 -34.81 17.68
CA ASN A 453 11.06 -35.08 17.45
C ASN A 453 11.36 -36.42 18.11
N ILE A 454 11.40 -37.46 17.28
CA ILE A 454 11.89 -38.77 17.68
C ILE A 454 13.40 -38.61 17.91
N ILE A 455 13.82 -38.64 19.17
CA ILE A 455 15.22 -38.92 19.50
C ILE A 455 15.35 -40.44 19.49
N GLU A 456 15.74 -40.98 18.34
CA GLU A 456 16.20 -42.35 18.21
C GLU A 456 17.73 -42.38 18.30
N GLY A 457 18.24 -43.23 19.21
CA GLY A 457 19.57 -43.87 19.16
C GLY A 457 20.80 -42.97 19.10
#